data_AF-A0A147HYZ8-F1
#
_entry.id   AF-A0A147HYZ8-F1
#
_cell.length_a   1.000
_cell.length_b   1.000
_cell.length_c   1.000
_cell.angle_alpha   90.00
_cell.angle_beta   90.00
_cell.angle_gamma   90.00
#
_symmetry.space_group_name_H-M   'P 1'
#
loop_
_entity.id
_entity.type
_entity.pdbx_description
1 polymer ?
#
loop_
_entity_poly.entity_id
_entity_poly.type
_entity_poly.pdbx_seq_one_letter_code
_entity_poly.pdbx_strand_id
1 'polypeptide(L)' 'MIAGSGSQIRPAVIPTPDGFTARPLGLDFGAIMMMGAARGVDTAMLAEILPRIEGAVLNPPDPDAYEEETDDDDA' A
#
# COMPACT_ATOMS: atom_id res chain seq x y z
N MET A 1 -24.99 23.73 6.32
CA MET A 1 -24.77 22.85 5.15
C MET A 1 -23.28 22.89 4.86
N ILE A 2 -22.52 21.87 5.28
CA ILE A 2 -21.06 21.84 5.11
C ILE A 2 -20.78 20.94 3.90
N ALA A 3 -20.36 21.53 2.79
CA ALA A 3 -19.96 20.81 1.59
C ALA A 3 -18.64 20.08 1.87
N GLY A 4 -18.70 18.74 2.02
CA GLY A 4 -17.52 17.90 2.10
C GLY A 4 -16.84 17.86 0.74
N SER A 5 -15.76 18.62 0.57
CA SER A 5 -14.85 18.51 -0.57
C SER A 5 -14.11 17.18 -0.44
N GLY A 6 -14.68 16.12 -1.03
CA GLY A 6 -14.01 14.84 -1.16
C GLY A 6 -12.78 14.98 -2.07
N SER A 7 -11.61 15.09 -1.45
CA SER A 7 -10.33 15.02 -2.15
C SER A 7 -10.21 13.63 -2.77
N GLN A 8 -10.50 13.50 -4.06
CA GLN A 8 -10.20 12.28 -4.79
C GLN A 8 -8.70 12.25 -5.03
N ILE A 9 -8.00 11.38 -4.29
CA ILE A 9 -6.61 11.03 -4.60
C ILE A 9 -6.64 10.35 -5.97
N ARG A 10 -6.32 11.09 -7.04
CA ARG A 10 -6.13 10.52 -8.36
C ARG A 10 -4.79 9.81 -8.34
N PRO A 11 -4.71 8.50 -8.63
CA PRO A 11 -3.42 7.83 -8.74
C PRO A 11 -2.57 8.55 -9.80
N ALA A 12 -1.28 8.80 -9.52
CA ALA A 12 -0.38 9.32 -10.55
C ALA A 12 -0.29 8.28 -11.66
N VAL A 13 -0.79 8.69 -12.82
CA VAL A 13 -0.65 7.93 -14.04
C VAL A 13 0.74 8.24 -14.58
N ILE A 14 1.70 7.33 -14.38
CA ILE A 14 3.05 7.49 -14.90
C ILE A 14 3.07 6.90 -16.32
N PRO A 15 3.36 7.71 -17.36
CA PRO A 15 3.54 7.18 -18.71
C PRO A 15 4.77 6.27 -18.73
N THR A 16 4.59 5.03 -19.15
CA THR A 16 5.65 4.07 -19.43
C THR A 16 5.67 3.75 -20.93
N PRO A 17 6.77 3.19 -21.48
CA PRO A 17 6.83 2.78 -22.88
C PRO A 17 5.69 1.84 -23.30
N ASP A 18 5.14 1.08 -22.34
CA ASP A 18 4.09 0.09 -22.54
C ASP A 18 2.68 0.61 -22.18
N GLY A 19 2.53 1.89 -21.80
CA GLY A 19 1.24 2.52 -21.52
C GLY A 19 1.21 3.36 -20.24
N PHE A 20 0.31 3.01 -19.32
CA PHE A 20 0.10 3.72 -18.06
C PHE A 20 0.24 2.75 -16.90
N THR A 21 1.14 3.04 -15.96
CA THR A 21 1.23 2.28 -14.71
C THR A 21 0.68 3.13 -13.56
N ALA A 22 -0.26 2.57 -12.80
CA ALA A 22 -0.68 3.13 -11.54
C ALA A 22 0.23 2.56 -10.45
N ARG A 23 1.39 3.17 -10.25
CA ARG A 23 2.17 2.89 -9.05
C ARG A 23 1.45 3.52 -7.85
N PRO A 24 1.27 2.80 -6.73
CA PRO A 24 0.75 3.43 -5.54
C PRO A 24 1.62 4.64 -5.19
N LEU A 25 0.98 5.80 -5.11
CA LEU A 25 1.57 6.95 -4.43
C LEU A 25 1.43 6.69 -2.93
N GLY A 26 2.38 7.16 -2.12
CA GLY A 26 2.49 6.88 -0.68
C GLY A 26 1.16 6.88 0.08
N LEU A 27 1.13 6.13 1.18
CA LEU A 27 -0.09 5.98 1.97
C LEU A 27 -0.45 7.31 2.65
N ASP A 28 -1.75 7.61 2.75
CA ASP A 28 -2.20 8.74 3.58
C ASP A 28 -2.28 8.31 5.04
N PHE A 29 -1.18 8.52 5.77
CA PHE A 29 -1.06 8.14 7.17
C PHE A 29 -2.09 8.87 8.03
N GLY A 30 -2.41 10.13 7.72
CA GLY A 30 -3.39 10.92 8.46
C GLY A 30 -4.78 10.30 8.36
N ALA A 31 -5.19 9.93 7.15
CA ALA A 31 -6.47 9.26 6.91
C ALA A 31 -6.56 7.91 7.64
N ILE A 32 -5.51 7.08 7.57
CA ILE A 32 -5.49 5.77 8.22
C ILE A 32 -5.53 5.89 9.74
N MET A 33 -4.76 6.83 10.31
CA MET A 33 -4.76 7.10 11.75
C MET A 33 -6.12 7.60 12.24
N MET A 34 -6.78 8.50 11.50
CA MET A 34 -8.12 8.98 11.83
C MET A 34 -9.16 7.84 11.80
N MET A 35 -9.11 6.98 10.78
CA MET A 35 -10.01 5.82 10.68
C MET A 35 -9.75 4.80 11.79
N GLY A 36 -8.48 4.53 12.11
CA GLY A 36 -8.09 3.64 13.20
C GLY A 36 -8.59 4.15 14.56
N ALA A 37 -8.36 5.43 14.85
CA ALA A 37 -8.86 6.08 16.06
C ALA A 37 -10.39 6.00 16.16
N ALA A 38 -11.11 6.27 15.06
CA ALA A 38 -12.57 6.20 15.02
C ALA A 38 -13.12 4.78 15.28
N ARG A 39 -12.33 3.74 15.02
CA ARG A 39 -12.69 2.34 15.27
C ARG A 39 -12.15 1.78 16.59
N GLY A 40 -11.50 2.62 17.41
CA GLY A 40 -10.90 2.18 18.67
C GLY A 40 -9.72 1.22 18.47
N VAL A 41 -9.04 1.30 17.31
CA VAL A 41 -7.79 0.56 17.08
C VAL A 41 -6.69 1.16 17.95
N ASP A 42 -5.74 0.32 18.37
CA ASP A 42 -4.51 0.80 18.99
C ASP A 42 -3.71 1.64 17.99
N THR A 43 -3.83 2.96 18.10
CA THR A 43 -3.16 3.91 17.21
C THR A 43 -1.66 3.97 17.45
N ALA A 44 -1.16 3.58 18.63
CA ALA A 44 0.27 3.53 18.90
C ALA A 44 0.90 2.37 18.11
N MET A 45 0.30 1.18 18.21
CA MET A 45 0.67 0.05 17.37
C MET A 45 0.52 0.38 15.88
N LEU A 46 -0.57 1.03 15.48
CA LEU A 46 -0.81 1.41 14.08
C LEU A 46 0.29 2.35 13.56
N ALA A 47 0.70 3.34 14.35
CA ALA A 47 1.77 4.28 13.99
C ALA A 47 3.14 3.59 13.82
N GLU A 48 3.40 2.53 14.58
CA GLU A 48 4.64 1.74 14.46
C GLU A 48 4.69 0.90 13.18
N ILE A 49 3.57 0.33 12.76
CA ILE A 49 3.53 -0.59 11.62
C ILE A 49 3.36 0.11 10.27
N LEU A 50 2.68 1.26 10.22
CA LEU A 50 2.36 1.96 8.97
C LEU A 50 3.58 2.27 8.08
N PRO A 51 4.73 2.74 8.62
CA PRO A 51 5.94 2.94 7.81
C PRO A 51 6.43 1.67 7.11
N ARG A 52 6.30 0.50 7.75
CA ARG A 52 6.72 -0.79 7.18
C ARG A 52 5.77 -1.22 6.07
N ILE A 53 4.47 -1.04 6.27
CA ILE A 53 3.43 -1.33 5.27
C ILE A 53 3.64 -0.46 4.03
N GLU A 54 3.89 0.83 4.21
CA GLU A 54 4.18 1.75 3.10
C GLU A 54 5.38 1.27 2.27
N GLY A 55 6.47 0.87 2.93
CA GLY A 55 7.65 0.33 2.26
C GLY A 55 7.33 -0.88 1.38
N ALA A 56 6.52 -1.81 1.89
CA ALA A 56 6.12 -3.02 1.14
C ALA A 56 5.15 -2.71 -0.01
N VAL A 57 4.28 -1.70 0.13
CA VAL A 57 3.34 -1.29 -0.92
C VAL A 57 4.05 -0.54 -2.05
N LEU A 58 5.02 0.32 -1.70
CA LEU A 58 5.78 1.11 -2.68
C LEU A 58 6.85 0.29 -3.40
N ASN A 59 7.43 -0.69 -2.71
CA ASN A 59 8.44 -1.60 -3.25
C ASN A 59 7.98 -3.04 -3.04
N PRO A 60 6.97 -3.50 -3.79
CA PRO A 60 6.56 -4.89 -3.69
C PRO A 60 7.75 -5.79 -4.06
N PRO A 61 7.97 -6.89 -3.33
CA PRO A 61 8.93 -7.89 -3.74
C PRO A 61 8.59 -8.37 -5.16
N ASP A 62 9.63 -8.68 -5.93
CA ASP A 62 9.46 -9.25 -7.26
C ASP A 62 8.61 -10.54 -7.13
N PRO A 63 7.47 -10.66 -7.82
CA PRO A 63 6.62 -11.85 -7.73
C PRO A 63 7.38 -13.13 -8.08
N ASP A 64 8.44 -13.05 -8.88
CA ASP A 64 9.28 -14.19 -9.28
C ASP A 64 10.40 -14.48 -8.27
N ALA A 65 10.58 -13.65 -7.23
CA ALA A 65 11.55 -13.89 -6.16
C ALA A 65 11.09 -14.95 -5.13
N TYR A 66 9.86 -15.44 -5.26
CA TYR A 66 9.30 -16.51 -4.43
C TYR A 66 9.06 -17.80 -5.21
N GLU A 67 9.75 -18.03 -6.34
CA GLU A 67 9.80 -19.38 -6.93
C GLU A 67 10.31 -20.35 -5.87
N GLU A 68 9.38 -21.10 -5.27
CA GLU A 68 9.67 -22.25 -4.42
C GLU A 68 10.54 -23.20 -5.24
N GLU A 69 11.75 -23.49 -4.76
CA GLU A 69 12.46 -24.69 -5.16
C GLU A 69 11.51 -25.86 -4.92
N THR A 70 10.86 -26.34 -5.99
CA THR A 70 10.24 -27.64 -5.97
C THR A 70 11.40 -28.62 -5.86
N ASP A 71 11.68 -29.07 -4.64
CA ASP A 71 12.46 -30.28 -4.39
C ASP A 71 11.71 -31.43 -5.09
N ASP A 72 12.05 -31.65 -6.37
CA ASP A 72 11.73 -32.87 -7.13
C ASP A 72 12.57 -34.01 -6.53
N ASP A 73 12.17 -34.46 -5.34
CA ASP A 73 12.68 -35.66 -4.68
C ASP A 73 11.65 -36.78 -4.91
N ASP A 74 11.58 -37.32 -6.13
CA ASP A 74 10.98 -38.63 -6.42
C ASP A 74 11.25 -39.09 -7.87
N ALA A 75 12.28 -39.95 -8.08
CA ALA A 75 12.29 -41.13 -8.98
C ALA A 75 13.63 -41.90 -8.95
#